data_AF-A0A920AP21-F1
#
_entry.id   AF-A0A920AP21-F1
#
_cell.length_a   1.000
_cell.length_b   1.000
_cell.length_c   1.000
_cell.angle_alpha   90.00
_cell.angle_beta   90.00
_cell.angle_gamma   90.00
#
_symmetry.space_group_name_H-M   'P 1'
#
loop_
_entity.id
_entity.type
_entity.pdbx_description
1 polymer ?
#
loop_
_entity_poly.entity_id
_entity_poly.type
_entity_poly.pdbx_seq_one_letter_code
_entity_poly.pdbx_strand_id
1 'polypeptide(L)'
;MKQVFENSQIISEEFNQSNLIDVKIICKKPVKSPNEVLKICEDVNYSKSCIGIITWMHTFSPAKMWISGLSILIKPIMHLHTQFNYEIPWEEIDMDFMNLNQSAHGDREFGFIMSRMRIGRKVVVGHWKEKAVLKKIEYGLRLQWE
;
A
#
# COMPACT_ATOMS: atom_id res chain seq x y z
N MET A 1 -12.19 -10.21 -3.24
CA MET A 1 -12.15 -8.74 -3.13
C MET A 1 -12.72 -8.17 -1.83
N LYS A 2 -13.83 -8.71 -1.29
CA LYS A 2 -14.34 -8.30 0.03
C LYS A 2 -13.25 -8.47 1.12
N GLN A 3 -12.62 -9.64 1.15
CA GLN A 3 -11.51 -9.94 2.06
C GLN A 3 -10.31 -8.97 1.95
N VAL A 4 -9.93 -8.57 0.73
CA VAL A 4 -8.83 -7.61 0.54
C VAL A 4 -9.14 -6.28 1.23
N PHE A 5 -10.38 -5.80 1.07
CA PHE A 5 -10.78 -4.54 1.70
C PHE A 5 -10.88 -4.68 3.22
N GLU A 6 -11.44 -5.79 3.72
CA GLU A 6 -11.50 -6.08 5.15
C GLU A 6 -10.10 -6.12 5.77
N ASN A 7 -9.15 -6.81 5.13
CA ASN A 7 -7.76 -6.85 5.56
C ASN A 7 -7.13 -5.45 5.58
N SER A 8 -7.35 -4.63 4.53
CA SER A 8 -6.90 -3.24 4.50
C SER A 8 -7.51 -2.39 5.62
N GLN A 9 -8.79 -2.59 5.94
CA GLN A 9 -9.47 -1.87 7.03
C GLN A 9 -8.84 -2.22 8.38
N ILE A 10 -8.66 -3.51 8.67
CA ILE A 10 -8.04 -3.99 9.90
C ILE A 10 -6.64 -3.38 10.08
N ILE A 11 -5.82 -3.40 9.04
CA ILE A 11 -4.47 -2.82 9.09
C ILE A 11 -4.54 -1.31 9.36
N SER A 12 -5.43 -0.59 8.66
CA SER A 12 -5.56 0.86 8.84
C SER A 12 -6.07 1.24 10.23
N GLU A 13 -6.96 0.44 10.82
CA GLU A 13 -7.48 0.63 12.17
C GLU A 13 -6.39 0.41 13.21
N GLU A 14 -5.59 -0.65 13.08
CA GLU A 14 -4.42 -0.89 13.93
C GLU A 14 -3.43 0.27 13.84
N PHE A 15 -3.15 0.76 12.64
CA PHE A 15 -2.25 1.91 12.45
C PHE A 15 -2.77 3.16 13.15
N ASN A 16 -4.09 3.41 13.12
CA ASN A 16 -4.71 4.54 13.81
C ASN A 16 -4.79 4.38 15.33
N GLN A 17 -4.80 3.14 15.84
CA GLN A 17 -4.79 2.85 17.28
C GLN A 17 -3.37 2.86 17.88
N SER A 18 -2.36 2.68 17.03
CA SER A 18 -0.96 2.72 17.42
C SER A 18 -0.55 4.11 17.90
N ASN A 19 0.13 4.17 19.04
CA ASN A 19 0.77 5.39 19.54
C ASN A 19 2.10 5.72 18.81
N LEU A 20 2.45 4.97 17.77
CA LEU A 20 3.67 5.17 16.99
C LEU A 20 3.42 5.92 15.68
N ILE A 21 2.16 6.11 15.28
CA ILE A 21 1.80 6.80 14.04
C ILE A 21 0.94 8.01 14.41
N ASP A 22 1.43 9.22 14.13
CA ASP A 22 0.79 10.47 14.59
C ASP A 22 -0.19 11.05 13.56
N VAL A 23 -0.36 10.37 12.42
CA VAL A 23 -1.23 10.81 11.33
C VAL A 23 -2.37 9.83 11.11
N LYS A 24 -3.56 10.37 10.85
CA LYS A 24 -4.74 9.55 10.57
C LYS A 24 -4.62 8.86 9.21
N ILE A 25 -4.63 7.53 9.21
CA ILE A 25 -4.69 6.70 8.02
C ILE A 25 -6.14 6.48 7.62
N ILE A 26 -6.48 6.81 6.37
CA ILE A 26 -7.83 6.62 5.82
C ILE A 26 -7.79 5.48 4.81
N CYS A 27 -8.41 4.35 5.14
CA CYS A 27 -8.52 3.23 4.21
C CYS A 27 -9.40 3.62 3.00
N LYS A 28 -8.88 3.38 1.80
CA LYS A 28 -9.61 3.53 0.54
C LYS A 28 -10.02 2.17 0.01
N LYS A 29 -11.04 2.12 -0.84
CA LYS A 29 -11.45 0.87 -1.50
C LYS A 29 -10.31 0.38 -2.41
N PRO A 30 -10.12 -0.95 -2.55
CA PRO A 30 -9.12 -1.48 -3.47
C PRO A 30 -9.42 -1.06 -4.91
N VAL A 31 -8.38 -0.59 -5.61
CA VAL A 31 -8.45 -0.18 -7.01
C VAL A 31 -8.17 -1.36 -7.94
N LYS A 32 -8.90 -1.47 -9.05
CA LYS A 32 -8.91 -2.63 -9.94
C LYS A 32 -8.85 -2.30 -11.41
N SER A 33 -8.84 -1.01 -11.76
CA SER A 33 -8.77 -0.54 -13.14
C SER A 33 -7.84 0.67 -13.24
N PRO A 34 -7.26 0.96 -14.42
CA PRO A 34 -6.47 2.18 -14.63
C PRO A 34 -7.25 3.45 -14.27
N ASN A 35 -8.55 3.49 -14.56
CA ASN A 35 -9.41 4.63 -14.25
C ASN A 35 -9.60 4.82 -12.75
N GLU A 36 -9.74 3.74 -11.98
CA GLU A 36 -9.81 3.83 -10.51
C GLU A 36 -8.49 4.31 -9.91
N VAL A 37 -7.35 3.83 -10.43
CA VAL A 37 -6.02 4.30 -10.00
C VAL A 37 -5.82 5.78 -10.32
N LEU A 38 -6.19 6.19 -11.54
CA LEU A 38 -6.12 7.60 -11.93
C LEU A 38 -6.99 8.46 -11.00
N LYS A 39 -8.24 8.04 -10.78
CA LYS A 39 -9.19 8.79 -9.97
C LYS A 39 -8.72 8.97 -8.53
N ILE A 40 -8.16 7.93 -7.90
CA ILE A 40 -7.65 8.06 -6.52
C ILE A 40 -6.43 9.00 -6.46
N CYS A 41 -5.56 8.97 -7.46
CA CYS A 41 -4.42 9.90 -7.54
C CYS A 41 -4.88 11.36 -7.73
N GLU A 42 -5.90 11.60 -8.56
CA GLU A 42 -6.53 12.93 -8.69
C GLU A 42 -7.11 13.40 -7.35
N ASP A 43 -7.95 12.57 -6.71
CA ASP A 43 -8.61 12.92 -5.45
C ASP A 43 -7.60 13.23 -4.33
N VAL A 44 -6.49 12.50 -4.29
CA VAL A 44 -5.37 12.71 -3.37
C VAL A 44 -4.66 14.02 -3.63
N ASN A 45 -4.41 14.36 -4.89
CA ASN A 45 -3.76 15.60 -5.27
C ASN A 45 -4.58 16.83 -4.87
N TYR A 46 -5.90 16.78 -5.05
CA TYR A 46 -6.82 17.87 -4.69
C TYR A 46 -7.05 18.01 -3.18
N SER A 47 -6.76 16.96 -2.40
CA SER A 47 -6.98 16.99 -0.95
C SER A 47 -5.88 17.77 -0.23
N LYS A 48 -6.24 18.92 0.35
CA LYS A 48 -5.33 19.74 1.15
C LYS A 48 -4.86 19.05 2.43
N SER A 49 -5.69 18.18 3.02
CA SER A 49 -5.37 17.43 4.23
C SER A 49 -4.62 16.13 3.96
N CYS A 50 -4.52 15.69 2.69
CA CYS A 50 -3.76 14.51 2.33
C CYS A 50 -2.28 14.87 2.13
N ILE A 51 -1.43 14.26 2.94
CA ILE A 51 0.03 14.47 2.92
C ILE A 51 0.78 13.42 2.09
N GLY A 52 0.11 12.34 1.67
CA GLY A 52 0.72 11.25 0.93
C GLY A 52 -0.18 10.02 0.88
N ILE A 53 0.28 8.99 0.16
CA ILE A 53 -0.41 7.70 0.06
C ILE A 53 0.49 6.54 0.44
N ILE A 54 -0.10 5.56 1.11
CA ILE A 54 0.51 4.25 1.36
C ILE A 54 -0.14 3.26 0.41
N THR A 55 0.66 2.56 -0.38
CA THR A 55 0.21 1.53 -1.30
C THR A 55 0.73 0.17 -0.88
N TRP A 56 -0.13 -0.85 -0.98
CA TRP A 56 0.19 -2.24 -0.70
C TRP A 56 -0.53 -3.11 -1.72
N MET A 57 0.23 -3.91 -2.47
CA MET A 57 -0.35 -4.82 -3.46
C MET A 57 -0.74 -6.12 -2.77
N HIS A 58 -1.94 -6.16 -2.17
CA HIS A 58 -2.44 -7.36 -1.47
C HIS A 58 -2.49 -8.59 -2.41
N THR A 59 -2.96 -8.37 -3.63
CA THR A 59 -2.94 -9.35 -4.73
C THR A 59 -2.03 -8.86 -5.84
N PHE A 60 -1.82 -9.69 -6.87
CA PHE A 60 -1.24 -9.20 -8.11
C PHE A 60 -2.07 -8.04 -8.70
N SER A 61 -1.40 -6.95 -9.07
CA SER A 61 -2.02 -5.75 -9.64
C SER A 61 -1.18 -5.29 -10.83
N PRO A 62 -1.59 -5.60 -12.08
CA PRO A 62 -0.77 -5.37 -13.26
C PRO A 62 -0.23 -3.94 -13.33
N ALA A 63 1.09 -3.82 -13.36
CA ALA A 63 1.75 -2.56 -13.05
C ALA A 63 1.46 -1.46 -14.09
N LYS A 64 1.11 -1.84 -15.34
CA LYS A 64 0.66 -0.91 -16.38
C LYS A 64 -0.57 -0.10 -15.98
N MET A 65 -1.45 -0.64 -15.14
CA MET A 65 -2.65 0.06 -14.68
C MET A 65 -2.31 1.30 -13.85
N TRP A 66 -1.13 1.34 -13.26
CA TRP A 66 -0.70 2.42 -12.37
C TRP A 66 -0.07 3.60 -13.09
N ILE A 67 0.31 3.44 -14.36
CA ILE A 67 1.13 4.44 -15.08
C ILE A 67 0.45 5.81 -15.10
N SER A 68 -0.81 5.89 -15.52
CA SER A 68 -1.51 7.18 -15.64
C SER A 68 -1.67 7.87 -14.29
N GLY A 69 -2.05 7.13 -13.23
CA GLY A 69 -2.21 7.71 -11.88
C GLY A 69 -0.87 8.16 -11.28
N LEU A 70 0.18 7.33 -11.39
CA LEU A 70 1.52 7.67 -10.90
C LEU A 70 2.13 8.85 -11.65
N SER A 71 1.81 9.04 -12.94
CA SER A 71 2.35 10.14 -13.75
C SER A 71 1.83 11.50 -13.32
N ILE A 72 0.66 11.56 -12.69
CA ILE A 72 0.05 12.82 -12.21
C ILE A 72 0.19 13.02 -10.70
N LEU A 73 0.62 12.00 -9.95
CA LEU A 73 0.65 12.04 -8.50
C LEU A 73 1.71 13.05 -8.02
N ILE A 74 1.27 14.11 -7.35
CA ILE A 74 2.17 15.14 -6.79
C ILE A 74 2.44 14.92 -5.30
N LYS A 75 1.67 14.06 -4.65
CA LYS A 75 1.83 13.74 -3.23
C LYS A 75 2.83 12.61 -3.04
N PRO A 76 3.62 12.62 -1.96
CA PRO A 76 4.49 11.51 -1.57
C PRO A 76 3.80 10.15 -1.61
N ILE A 77 4.53 9.13 -2.06
CA ILE A 77 4.07 7.74 -2.09
C ILE A 77 5.00 6.83 -1.28
N MET A 78 4.40 6.04 -0.40
CA MET A 78 5.04 4.97 0.33
C MET A 78 4.55 3.62 -0.19
N HIS A 79 5.48 2.79 -0.61
CA HIS A 79 5.24 1.40 -0.94
C HIS A 79 5.47 0.53 0.31
N LEU A 80 4.37 0.04 0.89
CA LEU A 80 4.39 -0.90 2.01
C LEU A 80 4.35 -2.32 1.47
N HIS A 81 5.49 -3.00 1.49
CA HIS A 81 5.60 -4.40 1.13
C HIS A 81 5.41 -5.26 2.39
N THR A 82 4.16 -5.65 2.62
CA THR A 82 3.72 -6.44 3.78
C THR A 82 2.87 -7.64 3.32
N GLN A 83 2.50 -8.50 4.26
CA GLN A 83 1.50 -9.55 4.08
C GLN A 83 0.50 -9.46 5.24
N PHE A 84 -0.76 -9.87 5.04
CA PHE A 84 -1.75 -9.86 6.12
C PHE A 84 -1.37 -10.84 7.24
N ASN A 85 -1.13 -12.10 6.88
CA ASN A 85 -0.71 -13.15 7.81
C ASN A 85 0.78 -13.05 8.13
N TYR A 86 1.15 -13.38 9.36
CA TYR A 86 2.56 -13.46 9.78
C TYR A 86 3.22 -14.76 9.29
N GLU A 87 2.52 -15.88 9.47
CA GLU A 87 2.99 -17.21 9.08
C GLU A 87 2.17 -17.76 7.91
N ILE A 88 2.76 -18.74 7.22
CA ILE A 88 2.06 -19.53 6.21
C ILE A 88 1.27 -20.63 6.94
N PRO A 89 -0.05 -20.75 6.72
CA PRO A 89 -0.84 -21.81 7.34
C PRO A 89 -0.60 -23.14 6.62
N TRP A 90 0.50 -23.83 6.94
CA TRP A 90 0.97 -25.01 6.19
C TRP A 90 -0.04 -26.15 6.06
N GLU A 91 -0.93 -26.32 7.05
CA GLU A 91 -1.93 -27.38 7.06
C GLU A 91 -3.19 -27.03 6.25
N GLU A 92 -3.46 -25.73 6.05
CA GLU A 92 -4.72 -25.22 5.47
C GLU A 92 -4.50 -24.50 4.13
N ILE A 93 -3.25 -24.26 3.74
CA ILE A 93 -2.92 -23.50 2.53
C ILE A 93 -3.45 -24.19 1.28
N ASP A 94 -4.22 -23.44 0.52
CA ASP A 94 -4.78 -23.86 -0.77
C ASP A 94 -4.61 -22.77 -1.84
N MET A 95 -5.19 -23.01 -3.01
CA MET A 95 -5.12 -22.05 -4.11
C MET A 95 -5.92 -20.77 -3.85
N ASP A 96 -6.98 -20.81 -3.05
CA ASP A 96 -7.75 -19.61 -2.70
C ASP A 96 -6.94 -18.69 -1.79
N PHE A 97 -6.26 -19.26 -0.80
CA PHE A 97 -5.28 -18.56 0.03
C PHE A 97 -4.16 -17.96 -0.83
N MET A 98 -3.60 -18.76 -1.73
CA MET A 98 -2.49 -18.35 -2.59
C MET A 98 -2.92 -17.30 -3.61
N ASN A 99 -4.18 -17.27 -4.08
CA ASN A 99 -4.69 -16.22 -4.97
C ASN A 99 -4.95 -14.90 -4.23
N LEU A 100 -5.28 -14.98 -2.95
CA LEU A 100 -5.55 -13.80 -2.13
C LEU A 100 -4.27 -13.13 -1.60
N ASN A 101 -3.28 -13.91 -1.16
CA ASN A 101 -2.13 -13.42 -0.39
C ASN A 101 -0.85 -13.34 -1.25
N GLN A 102 -0.90 -12.58 -2.35
CA GLN A 102 0.12 -12.56 -3.42
C GLN A 102 1.08 -11.38 -3.37
N SER A 103 1.17 -10.66 -2.24
CA SER A 103 2.02 -9.49 -2.11
C SER A 103 3.49 -9.76 -2.41
N ALA A 104 3.98 -10.98 -2.13
CA ALA A 104 5.34 -11.41 -2.45
C ALA A 104 5.74 -11.18 -3.93
N HIS A 105 4.80 -11.26 -4.87
CA HIS A 105 5.02 -11.02 -6.30
C HIS A 105 4.38 -9.70 -6.76
N GLY A 106 3.17 -9.38 -6.29
CA GLY A 106 2.46 -8.16 -6.67
C GLY A 106 3.24 -6.89 -6.34
N ASP A 107 3.83 -6.83 -5.15
CA ASP A 107 4.64 -5.67 -4.75
C ASP A 107 5.94 -5.56 -5.55
N ARG A 108 6.50 -6.67 -6.03
CA ARG A 108 7.72 -6.64 -6.87
C ARG A 108 7.43 -6.07 -8.25
N GLU A 109 6.29 -6.44 -8.85
CA GLU A 109 5.83 -5.88 -10.13
C GLU A 109 5.54 -4.37 -9.99
N PHE A 110 4.87 -3.97 -8.91
CA PHE A 110 4.63 -2.55 -8.62
C PHE A 110 5.94 -1.77 -8.36
N GLY A 111 6.88 -2.38 -7.64
CA GLY A 111 8.22 -1.84 -7.47
C GLY A 111 8.97 -1.64 -8.78
N PHE A 112 8.79 -2.54 -9.77
CA PHE A 112 9.36 -2.39 -11.10
C PHE A 112 8.83 -1.13 -11.81
N ILE A 113 7.51 -0.91 -11.87
CA ILE A 113 6.97 0.23 -12.62
C ILE A 113 7.38 1.57 -12.01
N MET A 114 7.37 1.67 -10.68
CA MET A 114 7.79 2.89 -9.99
C MET A 114 9.26 3.22 -10.28
N SER A 115 10.15 2.21 -10.29
CA SER A 115 11.55 2.40 -10.66
C SER A 115 11.71 2.74 -12.14
N ARG A 116 10.95 2.08 -13.03
CA ARG A 116 10.96 2.33 -14.48
C ARG A 116 10.51 3.75 -14.83
N MET A 117 9.58 4.31 -14.06
CA MET A 117 9.07 5.68 -14.18
C MET A 117 9.89 6.71 -13.39
N ARG A 118 10.92 6.27 -12.64
CA ARG A 118 11.75 7.12 -11.76
C ARG A 118 10.93 7.87 -10.69
N ILE A 119 9.89 7.22 -10.16
CA ILE A 119 9.08 7.78 -9.09
C ILE A 119 9.84 7.67 -7.76
N GLY A 120 10.10 8.82 -7.13
CA GLY A 120 10.61 8.89 -5.77
C GLY A 120 9.60 8.27 -4.79
N ARG A 121 10.04 7.32 -3.97
CA ARG A 121 9.17 6.60 -3.05
C ARG A 121 9.92 6.12 -1.81
N LYS A 122 9.19 6.01 -0.70
CA LYS A 122 9.62 5.19 0.42
C LYS A 122 9.25 3.73 0.17
N VAL A 123 10.18 2.81 0.45
CA VAL A 123 9.85 1.39 0.55
C VAL A 123 9.99 0.96 2.01
N VAL A 124 8.94 0.38 2.57
CA VAL A 124 8.94 -0.26 3.89
C VAL A 124 8.61 -1.73 3.69
N VAL A 125 9.44 -2.62 4.23
CA VAL A 125 9.28 -4.07 4.13
C VAL A 125 9.20 -4.65 5.55
N GLY A 126 8.27 -5.59 5.74
CA GLY A 126 8.07 -6.33 6.99
C GLY A 126 6.58 -6.50 7.30
N HIS A 127 6.28 -7.27 8.35
CA HIS A 127 4.88 -7.47 8.76
C HIS A 127 4.32 -6.20 9.41
N TRP A 128 3.09 -5.82 9.04
CA TRP A 128 2.44 -4.58 9.44
C TRP A 128 2.28 -4.41 10.96
N LYS A 129 2.27 -5.48 11.76
CA LYS A 129 2.20 -5.38 13.24
C LYS A 129 3.55 -5.15 13.90
N GLU A 130 4.67 -5.26 13.17
CA GLU A 130 5.98 -5.10 13.76
C GLU A 130 6.25 -3.64 14.14
N LYS A 131 6.65 -3.39 15.39
CA LYS A 131 7.02 -2.05 15.88
C LYS A 131 8.08 -1.37 14.99
N ALA A 132 9.02 -2.15 14.45
CA ALA A 132 10.04 -1.63 13.55
C ALA A 132 9.46 -1.14 12.21
N VAL A 133 8.43 -1.81 11.69
CA VAL A 133 7.70 -1.40 10.49
C VAL A 133 6.88 -0.14 10.76
N LEU A 134 6.13 -0.10 11.86
CA LEU A 134 5.34 1.08 12.26
C LEU A 134 6.22 2.34 12.39
N LYS A 135 7.39 2.23 13.03
CA LYS A 135 8.35 3.34 13.13
C LYS A 135 8.89 3.81 11.77
N LYS A 136 9.13 2.88 10.83
CA LYS A 136 9.57 3.22 9.46
C LYS A 136 8.45 3.90 8.66
N ILE A 137 7.20 3.48 8.87
CA ILE A 137 6.02 4.13 8.30
C ILE A 137 5.93 5.57 8.81
N GLU A 138 5.92 5.77 10.13
CA GLU A 138 5.85 7.11 10.73
C GLU A 138 6.98 8.03 10.23
N TYR A 139 8.22 7.54 10.26
CA TYR A 139 9.37 8.29 9.75
C TYR A 139 9.19 8.68 8.28
N GLY A 140 8.66 7.78 7.45
CA GLY A 140 8.44 8.04 6.04
C GLY A 140 7.23 8.92 5.73
N LEU A 141 6.30 9.09 6.67
CA LEU A 141 5.16 10.02 6.54
C LEU A 141 5.56 11.45 6.93
N ARG A 142 6.51 11.62 7.87
CA ARG A 142 7.01 12.93 8.29
C ARG A 142 7.95 13.57 7.27
N LEU A 143 8.86 12.77 6.72
CA LEU A 143 9.80 13.23 5.71
C LEU A 143 9.12 13.16 4.34
N GLN A 144 8.40 14.21 4.00
CA GLN A 144 7.95 14.45 2.63
C GLN A 144 9.21 14.59 1.77
N TRP A 145 9.61 13.48 1.15
CA TRP A 145 10.85 13.24 0.42
C TRP A 145 11.35 14.48 -0.34
N GLU A 146 12.45 15.06 0.15
CA GLU A 146 13.27 16.07 -0.55
C GLU A 146 13.98 15.48 -1.77
#